data_AF-A0A846D8C1-F1
#
_entry.id   AF-A0A846D8C1-F1
#
_cell.length_a   1.000
_cell.length_b   1.000
_cell.length_c   1.000
_cell.angle_alpha   90.00
_cell.angle_beta   90.00
_cell.angle_gamma   90.00
#
_symmetry.space_group_name_H-M   'P 1'
#
loop_
_entity.id
_entity.type
_entity.pdbx_description
1 polymer ?
#
loop_
_entity_poly.entity_id
_entity_poly.type
_entity_poly.pdbx_seq_one_letter_code
_entity_poly.pdbx_strand_id
1 'polypeptide(L)'
;MQIDKIDNCETFKKVRENWDSVYADDPHTHFFLSWVWLSGWLPMVHESWFILAAKPNTQDSSYVAFFPLKMLLKYQDGGGFETQICMLGNSMADYTGLICLPGYEEEVIPAFATYIQQQLVWSSFDVKSILETDTRMSLFLRSFSRDSFDLTQLRIQSVNRDDPDNYIAPYISLPDDWDQYLQNYVGSNTRQKIRRFLRKVENSDEFYITHVDADNLESHLEILLNFWGSRWRKKKGDNYDVIMNYYNFILRHCFKNNCLYLPVLWQGDRPLGAIANFVDIQQKSMLFVITGRDQTVKNPPPGLILHADAIRYAIQNGFKVYDFLMGNEEYKYSFGTKERHIHHIVVKDKNYHNRQQNAEDILPLALQLTVRNHRSNRLTKAEQGYRQILEVNSNHPEALYGLGVLMRQKGEYQTAENLLKNLLQVQPNSIKALFSLGNLYQTQGQLSEAIEAYNQILALQPDAIAAYNNLGYALQQQGKWEQAIACYQKALELQPDCIEAEVNQANALHAQGKLSPEKQAHYAALNNDLGRKCKQLGDFNTAVAYYQQSISMNPDLAEAQSNLELLLQEKSKQENATSEQKTLTCV
;
A
#
# COMPACT_ATOMS: atom_id res chain seq x y z
N MET A 1 -9.50 -31.84 -9.68
CA MET A 1 -9.24 -30.41 -9.90
C MET A 1 -7.80 -30.10 -9.54
N GLN A 2 -7.07 -29.50 -10.48
CA GLN A 2 -5.73 -28.95 -10.25
C GLN A 2 -5.91 -27.48 -9.82
N ILE A 3 -5.22 -27.09 -8.75
CA ILE A 3 -5.22 -25.72 -8.23
C ILE A 3 -3.83 -25.13 -8.43
N ASP A 4 -3.75 -24.09 -9.22
CA ASP A 4 -2.53 -23.32 -9.43
C ASP A 4 -2.62 -22.01 -8.63
N LYS A 5 -1.49 -21.58 -8.03
CA LYS A 5 -1.40 -20.32 -7.29
C LYS A 5 -0.75 -19.24 -8.16
N ILE A 6 -1.47 -18.17 -8.41
CA ILE A 6 -1.00 -16.97 -9.14
C ILE A 6 -0.72 -15.87 -8.13
N ASP A 7 0.54 -15.49 -7.93
CA ASP A 7 0.94 -14.56 -6.85
C ASP A 7 1.86 -13.42 -7.32
N ASN A 8 1.91 -13.16 -8.63
CA ASN A 8 2.64 -12.03 -9.19
C ASN A 8 1.94 -11.45 -10.42
N CYS A 9 2.18 -10.16 -10.69
CA CYS A 9 1.52 -9.43 -11.77
C CYS A 9 1.82 -9.99 -13.16
N GLU A 10 2.99 -10.60 -13.37
CA GLU A 10 3.37 -11.14 -14.68
C GLU A 10 2.52 -12.37 -15.05
N THR A 11 2.39 -13.32 -14.12
CA THR A 11 1.54 -14.50 -14.30
C THR A 11 0.07 -14.14 -14.31
N PHE A 12 -0.37 -13.18 -13.49
CA PHE A 12 -1.75 -12.68 -13.54
C PHE A 12 -2.10 -12.15 -14.93
N LYS A 13 -1.24 -11.32 -15.55
CA LYS A 13 -1.45 -10.82 -16.93
C LYS A 13 -1.66 -11.93 -17.96
N LYS A 14 -1.00 -13.09 -17.80
CA LYS A 14 -1.10 -14.23 -18.72
C LYS A 14 -2.47 -14.91 -18.70
N VAL A 15 -3.26 -14.74 -17.63
CA VAL A 15 -4.59 -15.37 -17.50
C VAL A 15 -5.75 -14.45 -17.90
N ARG A 16 -5.49 -13.25 -18.43
CA ARG A 16 -6.52 -12.26 -18.76
C ARG A 16 -7.65 -12.82 -19.64
N GLU A 17 -7.31 -13.42 -20.78
CA GLU A 17 -8.32 -13.92 -21.73
C GLU A 17 -9.22 -14.98 -21.09
N ASN A 18 -8.61 -15.87 -20.30
CA ASN A 18 -9.36 -16.90 -19.56
C ASN A 18 -10.21 -16.27 -18.43
N TRP A 19 -9.70 -15.26 -17.74
CA TRP A 19 -10.45 -14.54 -16.71
C TRP A 19 -11.69 -13.88 -17.29
N ASP A 20 -11.54 -13.15 -18.40
CA ASP A 20 -12.63 -12.43 -19.06
C ASP A 20 -13.70 -13.41 -19.56
N SER A 21 -13.30 -14.61 -20.01
CA SER A 21 -14.22 -15.69 -20.37
C SER A 21 -14.98 -16.26 -19.16
N VAL A 22 -14.29 -16.60 -18.07
CA VAL A 22 -14.96 -17.12 -16.86
C VAL A 22 -15.89 -16.06 -16.26
N TYR A 23 -15.47 -14.79 -16.26
CA TYR A 23 -16.27 -13.68 -15.78
C TYR A 23 -17.54 -13.45 -16.63
N ALA A 24 -17.47 -13.70 -17.94
CA ALA A 24 -18.62 -13.58 -18.85
C ALA A 24 -19.74 -14.55 -18.50
N ASP A 25 -19.35 -15.79 -18.22
CA ASP A 25 -20.27 -16.91 -18.16
C ASP A 25 -20.72 -17.23 -16.73
N ASP A 26 -20.11 -16.59 -15.72
CA ASP A 26 -20.48 -16.76 -14.32
C ASP A 26 -21.66 -15.82 -13.93
N PRO A 27 -22.81 -16.38 -13.50
CA PRO A 27 -24.02 -15.63 -13.18
C PRO A 27 -23.97 -14.86 -11.84
N HIS A 28 -22.94 -15.10 -11.02
CA HIS A 28 -22.77 -14.49 -9.70
C HIS A 28 -21.65 -13.43 -9.67
N THR A 29 -21.12 -13.05 -10.82
CA THR A 29 -20.06 -12.03 -10.90
C THR A 29 -20.57 -10.63 -10.61
N HIS A 30 -19.62 -9.76 -10.29
CA HIS A 30 -19.86 -8.34 -10.10
C HIS A 30 -18.57 -7.57 -10.39
N PHE A 31 -18.68 -6.26 -10.65
CA PHE A 31 -17.57 -5.42 -11.12
C PHE A 31 -16.27 -5.57 -10.31
N PHE A 32 -16.34 -5.72 -8.99
CA PHE A 32 -15.15 -5.90 -8.14
C PHE A 32 -14.41 -7.25 -8.30
N LEU A 33 -14.91 -8.17 -9.13
CA LEU A 33 -14.22 -9.38 -9.58
C LEU A 33 -13.78 -9.29 -11.05
N SER A 34 -14.08 -8.18 -11.73
CA SER A 34 -13.69 -7.96 -13.12
C SER A 34 -12.17 -7.82 -13.23
N TRP A 35 -11.64 -8.15 -14.42
CA TRP A 35 -10.25 -7.90 -14.74
C TRP A 35 -9.88 -6.41 -14.57
N VAL A 36 -10.75 -5.50 -15.01
CA VAL A 36 -10.53 -4.04 -14.93
C VAL A 36 -10.31 -3.63 -13.48
N TRP A 37 -11.18 -4.06 -12.57
CA TRP A 37 -11.02 -3.75 -11.15
C TRP A 37 -9.73 -4.33 -10.57
N LEU A 38 -9.51 -5.64 -10.72
CA LEU A 38 -8.37 -6.31 -10.08
C LEU A 38 -7.03 -5.84 -10.65
N SER A 39 -6.93 -5.61 -11.96
CA SER A 39 -5.70 -5.09 -12.59
C SER A 39 -5.36 -3.65 -12.18
N GLY A 40 -6.37 -2.85 -11.84
CA GLY A 40 -6.18 -1.52 -11.25
C GLY A 40 -5.85 -1.59 -9.76
N TRP A 41 -6.45 -2.53 -9.03
CA TRP A 41 -6.29 -2.63 -7.59
C TRP A 41 -4.98 -3.29 -7.16
N LEU A 42 -4.61 -4.41 -7.79
CA LEU A 42 -3.44 -5.22 -7.41
C LEU A 42 -2.12 -4.44 -7.30
N PRO A 43 -1.79 -3.50 -8.20
CA PRO A 43 -0.58 -2.67 -8.07
C PRO A 43 -0.56 -1.78 -6.81
N MET A 44 -1.74 -1.47 -6.26
CA MET A 44 -1.91 -0.65 -5.05
C MET A 44 -1.96 -1.49 -3.77
N VAL A 45 -2.22 -2.80 -3.89
CA VAL A 45 -2.21 -3.72 -2.75
C VAL A 45 -0.79 -3.89 -2.28
N HIS A 46 -0.55 -3.51 -1.03
CA HIS A 46 0.76 -3.72 -0.44
C HIS A 46 0.86 -5.15 0.11
N GLU A 47 -0.22 -5.71 0.62
CA GLU A 47 -0.21 -7.03 1.24
C GLU A 47 0.09 -8.15 0.23
N SER A 48 0.51 -9.31 0.73
CA SER A 48 0.78 -10.46 -0.13
C SER A 48 -0.55 -10.99 -0.66
N TRP A 49 -0.79 -10.81 -1.95
CA TRP A 49 -1.98 -11.30 -2.62
C TRP A 49 -1.66 -12.56 -3.42
N PHE A 50 -2.66 -13.40 -3.62
CA PHE A 50 -2.58 -14.55 -4.50
C PHE A 50 -3.98 -14.88 -5.01
N ILE A 51 -4.05 -15.53 -6.16
CA ILE A 51 -5.29 -16.02 -6.73
C ILE A 51 -5.14 -17.52 -6.89
N LEU A 52 -6.10 -18.28 -6.35
CA LEU A 52 -6.19 -19.71 -6.63
C LEU A 52 -6.96 -19.86 -7.95
N ALA A 53 -6.35 -20.50 -8.93
CA ALA A 53 -6.94 -20.77 -10.24
C ALA A 53 -7.16 -22.28 -10.39
N ALA A 54 -8.39 -22.69 -10.69
CA ALA A 54 -8.75 -24.10 -10.79
C ALA A 54 -8.94 -24.54 -12.24
N LYS A 55 -8.43 -25.72 -12.60
CA LYS A 55 -8.66 -26.36 -13.90
C LYS A 55 -8.86 -27.88 -13.75
N PRO A 56 -9.56 -28.53 -14.70
CA PRO A 56 -9.66 -30.00 -14.74
C PRO A 56 -8.29 -30.68 -14.79
N ASN A 57 -8.20 -31.93 -14.32
CA ASN A 57 -6.95 -32.71 -14.25
C ASN A 57 -6.47 -33.26 -15.61
N THR A 58 -6.94 -32.69 -16.72
CA THR A 58 -6.57 -33.07 -18.09
C THR A 58 -5.51 -32.12 -18.64
N GLN A 59 -4.56 -32.66 -19.41
CA GLN A 59 -3.55 -31.86 -20.10
C GLN A 59 -4.26 -30.89 -21.06
N ASP A 60 -3.85 -29.62 -21.08
CA ASP A 60 -4.41 -28.53 -21.90
C ASP A 60 -5.78 -27.96 -21.50
N SER A 61 -6.21 -28.14 -20.25
CA SER A 61 -7.47 -27.54 -19.76
C SER A 61 -7.32 -26.06 -19.40
N SER A 62 -8.25 -25.22 -19.88
CA SER A 62 -8.40 -23.84 -19.41
C SER A 62 -8.84 -23.79 -17.93
N TYR A 63 -8.53 -22.69 -17.25
CA TYR A 63 -9.07 -22.44 -15.93
C TYR A 63 -10.59 -22.23 -16.00
N VAL A 64 -11.29 -22.79 -15.03
CA VAL A 64 -12.75 -22.73 -14.90
C VAL A 64 -13.19 -21.87 -13.72
N ALA A 65 -12.26 -21.48 -12.84
CA ALA A 65 -12.54 -20.64 -11.69
C ALA A 65 -11.31 -19.92 -11.16
N PHE A 66 -11.54 -18.78 -10.52
CA PHE A 66 -10.52 -17.98 -9.86
C PHE A 66 -11.01 -17.48 -8.50
N PHE A 67 -10.19 -17.64 -7.47
CA PHE A 67 -10.46 -17.18 -6.11
C PHE A 67 -9.40 -16.18 -5.64
N PRO A 68 -9.68 -14.86 -5.76
CA PRO A 68 -8.75 -13.81 -5.37
C PRO A 68 -8.66 -13.63 -3.84
N LEU A 69 -7.45 -13.77 -3.29
CA LEU A 69 -7.18 -13.73 -1.84
C LEU A 69 -5.97 -12.86 -1.50
N LYS A 70 -5.85 -12.49 -0.22
CA LYS A 70 -4.64 -11.89 0.35
C LYS A 70 -4.32 -12.49 1.71
N MET A 71 -3.05 -12.44 2.08
CA MET A 71 -2.56 -12.85 3.38
C MET A 71 -2.05 -11.63 4.16
N LEU A 72 -2.55 -11.51 5.38
CA LEU A 72 -2.18 -10.50 6.36
C LEU A 72 -1.41 -11.15 7.50
N LEU A 73 -0.58 -10.35 8.16
CA LEU A 73 0.07 -10.71 9.40
C LEU A 73 -0.60 -9.93 10.53
N LYS A 74 -1.22 -10.66 11.45
CA LYS A 74 -1.79 -10.11 12.68
C LYS A 74 -0.77 -10.24 13.80
N TYR A 75 -0.62 -9.16 14.55
CA TYR A 75 0.19 -9.12 15.76
C TYR A 75 -0.69 -9.51 16.94
N GLN A 76 -0.20 -10.39 17.81
CA GLN A 76 -0.87 -10.71 19.07
C GLN A 76 -0.46 -9.75 20.19
N ASP A 77 -1.40 -9.45 21.08
CA ASP A 77 -1.12 -8.83 22.37
C ASP A 77 -0.38 -9.85 23.24
N GLY A 78 0.94 -9.70 23.38
CA GLY A 78 1.82 -10.64 24.09
C GLY A 78 3.01 -11.18 23.29
N GLY A 79 3.07 -10.89 21.98
CA GLY A 79 4.13 -11.36 21.08
C GLY A 79 3.68 -12.50 20.16
N GLY A 80 4.32 -12.63 19.00
CA GLY A 80 3.99 -13.59 17.94
C GLY A 80 3.20 -13.01 16.76
N PHE A 81 3.24 -13.73 15.64
CA PHE A 81 2.41 -13.46 14.46
C PHE A 81 1.40 -14.56 14.21
N GLU A 82 0.25 -14.13 13.71
CA GLU A 82 -0.73 -14.97 13.09
C GLU A 82 -0.91 -14.58 11.63
N THR A 83 -0.94 -15.57 10.74
CA THR A 83 -1.33 -15.34 9.36
C THR A 83 -2.85 -15.38 9.23
N GLN A 84 -3.43 -14.32 8.69
CA GLN A 84 -4.84 -14.26 8.35
C GLN A 84 -5.00 -14.25 6.83
N ILE A 85 -5.84 -15.14 6.31
CA ILE A 85 -6.32 -15.06 4.93
C ILE A 85 -7.51 -14.10 4.89
N CYS A 86 -7.57 -13.25 3.87
CA CYS A 86 -8.68 -12.35 3.61
C CYS A 86 -9.08 -12.42 2.15
N MET A 87 -10.35 -12.10 1.88
CA MET A 87 -10.80 -11.82 0.52
C MET A 87 -10.01 -10.66 -0.11
N LEU A 88 -9.54 -10.82 -1.34
CA LEU A 88 -8.88 -9.72 -2.05
C LEU A 88 -9.93 -8.66 -2.46
N GLY A 89 -9.56 -7.38 -2.35
CA GLY A 89 -10.49 -6.26 -2.54
C GLY A 89 -11.04 -5.68 -1.25
N ASN A 90 -11.00 -6.43 -0.14
CA ASN A 90 -11.38 -5.93 1.18
C ASN A 90 -10.58 -4.65 1.52
N SER A 91 -11.29 -3.65 2.05
CA SER A 91 -10.91 -2.23 2.31
C SER A 91 -11.38 -1.21 1.27
N MET A 92 -11.50 -1.54 -0.02
CA MET A 92 -11.97 -0.58 -1.05
C MET A 92 -13.06 -1.13 -1.99
N ALA A 93 -13.30 -2.45 -2.01
CA ALA A 93 -14.44 -3.06 -2.69
C ALA A 93 -15.60 -3.29 -1.71
N ASP A 94 -16.81 -2.98 -2.17
CA ASP A 94 -18.04 -3.28 -1.44
C ASP A 94 -18.39 -4.77 -1.51
N TYR A 95 -18.03 -5.47 -2.58
CA TYR A 95 -18.26 -6.91 -2.73
C TYR A 95 -16.95 -7.65 -2.99
N THR A 96 -16.86 -8.87 -2.49
CA THR A 96 -15.79 -9.81 -2.80
C THR A 96 -16.37 -11.21 -3.03
N GLY A 97 -15.55 -12.13 -3.54
CA GLY A 97 -16.01 -13.48 -3.84
C GLY A 97 -14.99 -14.23 -4.68
N LEU A 98 -15.50 -15.13 -5.51
CA LEU A 98 -14.75 -15.87 -6.52
C LEU A 98 -15.54 -15.84 -7.84
N ILE A 99 -14.88 -16.20 -8.93
CA ILE A 99 -15.56 -16.47 -10.20
C ILE A 99 -15.45 -17.94 -10.56
N CYS A 100 -16.51 -18.53 -11.10
CA CYS A 100 -16.57 -19.95 -11.45
C CYS A 100 -17.56 -20.17 -12.61
N LEU A 101 -17.14 -20.93 -13.62
CA LEU A 101 -18.03 -21.39 -14.68
C LEU A 101 -19.18 -22.24 -14.12
N PRO A 102 -20.40 -22.10 -14.65
CA PRO A 102 -21.53 -22.94 -14.27
C PRO A 102 -21.24 -24.43 -14.44
N GLY A 103 -21.64 -25.22 -13.45
CA GLY A 103 -21.50 -26.68 -13.42
C GLY A 103 -20.21 -27.18 -12.78
N TYR A 104 -19.24 -26.30 -12.49
CA TYR A 104 -17.98 -26.66 -11.84
C TYR A 104 -17.95 -26.39 -10.33
N GLU A 105 -18.96 -25.73 -9.77
CA GLU A 105 -18.99 -25.22 -8.40
C GLU A 105 -18.73 -26.32 -7.37
N GLU A 106 -19.44 -27.46 -7.50
CA GLU A 106 -19.36 -28.60 -6.58
C GLU A 106 -18.00 -29.31 -6.60
N GLU A 107 -17.21 -29.16 -7.66
CA GLU A 107 -15.85 -29.71 -7.75
C GLU A 107 -14.77 -28.70 -7.34
N VAL A 108 -14.90 -27.45 -7.81
CA VAL A 108 -13.92 -26.38 -7.62
C VAL A 108 -13.90 -25.88 -6.19
N ILE A 109 -15.06 -25.57 -5.62
CA ILE A 109 -15.13 -24.84 -4.35
C ILE A 109 -14.59 -25.68 -3.20
N PRO A 110 -14.95 -26.98 -3.06
CA PRO A 110 -14.31 -27.86 -2.10
C PRO A 110 -12.80 -27.99 -2.36
N ALA A 111 -12.35 -28.05 -3.62
CA ALA A 111 -10.93 -28.14 -3.93
C ALA A 111 -10.15 -26.89 -3.49
N PHE A 112 -10.71 -25.69 -3.65
CA PHE A 112 -10.13 -24.47 -3.06
C PHE A 112 -10.06 -24.54 -1.54
N ALA A 113 -11.12 -24.99 -0.87
CA ALA A 113 -11.13 -25.14 0.58
C ALA A 113 -10.08 -26.14 1.06
N THR A 114 -9.96 -27.30 0.38
CA THR A 114 -8.93 -28.31 0.66
C THR A 114 -7.53 -27.75 0.46
N TYR A 115 -7.28 -27.03 -0.64
CA TYR A 115 -5.99 -26.37 -0.89
C TYR A 115 -5.64 -25.41 0.26
N ILE A 116 -6.58 -24.55 0.67
CA ILE A 116 -6.36 -23.60 1.77
C ILE A 116 -6.06 -24.33 3.10
N GLN A 117 -6.74 -25.44 3.38
CA GLN A 117 -6.54 -26.19 4.63
C GLN A 117 -5.22 -26.98 4.66
N GLN A 118 -4.73 -27.45 3.51
CA GLN A 118 -3.59 -28.37 3.42
C GLN A 118 -2.29 -27.72 2.97
N GLN A 119 -2.35 -26.67 2.14
CA GLN A 119 -1.19 -26.07 1.50
C GLN A 119 -0.82 -24.69 2.08
N LEU A 120 -1.67 -24.11 2.93
CA LEU A 120 -1.44 -22.81 3.54
C LEU A 120 -1.45 -22.91 5.07
N VAL A 121 -0.62 -22.09 5.72
CA VAL A 121 -0.60 -21.94 7.18
C VAL A 121 -1.27 -20.63 7.56
N TRP A 122 -2.38 -20.71 8.31
CA TRP A 122 -3.22 -19.56 8.68
C TRP A 122 -3.98 -19.81 9.98
N SER A 123 -4.13 -18.77 10.80
CA SER A 123 -4.90 -18.81 12.05
C SER A 123 -6.37 -18.51 11.83
N SER A 124 -6.66 -17.62 10.88
CA SER A 124 -8.02 -17.20 10.56
C SER A 124 -8.21 -16.87 9.10
N PHE A 125 -9.42 -17.08 8.60
CA PHE A 125 -9.88 -16.65 7.29
C PHE A 125 -11.06 -15.69 7.48
N ASP A 126 -10.82 -14.42 7.13
CA ASP A 126 -11.79 -13.34 7.05
C ASP A 126 -12.53 -13.36 5.70
N VAL A 127 -13.73 -13.94 5.70
CA VAL A 127 -14.64 -14.02 4.56
C VAL A 127 -15.67 -12.90 4.69
N LYS A 128 -15.36 -11.74 4.14
CA LYS A 128 -16.15 -10.51 4.29
C LYS A 128 -16.70 -10.03 2.94
N SER A 129 -17.76 -9.23 2.97
CA SER A 129 -18.31 -8.55 1.79
C SER A 129 -18.92 -9.52 0.78
N ILE A 130 -19.52 -10.62 1.26
CA ILE A 130 -20.18 -11.62 0.41
C ILE A 130 -21.66 -11.27 0.28
N LEU A 131 -22.15 -11.11 -0.95
CA LEU A 131 -23.58 -10.93 -1.19
C LEU A 131 -24.36 -12.19 -0.80
N GLU A 132 -25.51 -12.03 -0.13
CA GLU A 132 -26.37 -13.15 0.29
C GLU A 132 -26.83 -14.06 -0.85
N THR A 133 -26.90 -13.50 -2.07
CA THR A 133 -27.29 -14.21 -3.29
C THR A 133 -26.20 -15.15 -3.80
N ASP A 134 -24.96 -15.03 -3.31
CA ASP A 134 -23.86 -15.93 -3.66
C ASP A 134 -23.83 -17.14 -2.72
N THR A 135 -24.44 -18.23 -3.17
CA THR A 135 -24.54 -19.50 -2.42
C THR A 135 -23.22 -20.27 -2.39
N ARG A 136 -22.25 -19.93 -3.25
CA ARG A 136 -20.96 -20.61 -3.37
C ARG A 136 -20.14 -20.49 -2.10
N MET A 137 -20.27 -19.37 -1.39
CA MET A 137 -19.57 -19.21 -0.11
C MET A 137 -20.15 -20.12 0.98
N SER A 138 -21.45 -20.44 0.92
CA SER A 138 -22.03 -21.44 1.81
C SER A 138 -21.45 -22.83 1.51
N LEU A 139 -21.24 -23.18 0.24
CA LEU A 139 -20.57 -24.42 -0.15
C LEU A 139 -19.10 -24.44 0.34
N PHE A 140 -18.37 -23.35 0.16
CA PHE A 140 -17.00 -23.20 0.65
C PHE A 140 -16.89 -23.43 2.17
N LEU A 141 -17.77 -22.79 2.94
CA LEU A 141 -17.76 -22.87 4.40
C LEU A 141 -18.13 -24.26 4.95
N ARG A 142 -18.89 -25.07 4.19
CA ARG A 142 -19.20 -26.47 4.57
C ARG A 142 -17.96 -27.36 4.62
N SER A 143 -16.90 -27.01 3.90
CA SER A 143 -15.62 -27.74 3.94
C SER A 143 -14.83 -27.53 5.24
N PHE A 144 -15.27 -26.65 6.14
CA PHE A 144 -14.62 -26.38 7.43
C PHE A 144 -15.42 -27.01 8.58
N SER A 145 -15.01 -28.22 8.99
CA SER A 145 -15.66 -28.94 10.11
C SER A 145 -15.58 -28.15 11.43
N ARG A 146 -16.68 -28.13 12.17
CA ARG A 146 -16.76 -27.48 13.50
C ARG A 146 -15.86 -28.13 14.55
N ASP A 147 -15.37 -29.35 14.32
CA ASP A 147 -14.41 -30.01 15.21
C ASP A 147 -13.03 -29.35 15.15
N SER A 148 -12.64 -28.88 13.95
CA SER A 148 -11.33 -28.28 13.70
C SER A 148 -11.35 -26.76 13.58
N PHE A 149 -12.52 -26.18 13.29
CA PHE A 149 -12.66 -24.76 13.01
C PHE A 149 -13.81 -24.12 13.80
N ASP A 150 -13.64 -22.87 14.19
CA ASP A 150 -14.72 -22.02 14.70
C ASP A 150 -15.19 -21.09 13.59
N LEU A 151 -16.49 -21.12 13.28
CA LEU A 151 -17.12 -20.26 12.29
C LEU A 151 -17.99 -19.24 13.03
N THR A 152 -17.58 -17.97 12.97
CA THR A 152 -18.30 -16.87 13.64
C THR A 152 -18.83 -15.91 12.60
N GLN A 153 -20.16 -15.75 12.56
CA GLN A 153 -20.77 -14.69 11.77
C GLN A 153 -20.63 -13.35 12.51
N LEU A 154 -20.00 -12.39 11.85
CA LEU A 154 -19.77 -11.06 12.39
C LEU A 154 -20.73 -10.05 11.77
N ARG A 155 -21.44 -9.30 12.63
CA ARG A 155 -22.17 -8.10 12.24
C ARG A 155 -21.68 -6.94 13.10
N ILE A 156 -20.80 -6.13 12.54
CA ILE A 156 -20.28 -4.93 13.21
C ILE A 156 -21.22 -3.78 12.91
N GLN A 157 -22.23 -3.57 13.76
CA GLN A 157 -23.03 -2.34 13.70
C GLN A 157 -22.20 -1.16 14.25
N SER A 158 -22.33 0.02 13.63
CA SER A 158 -21.72 1.22 14.19
C SER A 158 -22.26 1.47 15.60
N VAL A 159 -21.38 1.98 16.48
CA VAL A 159 -21.76 2.41 17.83
C VAL A 159 -22.75 3.58 17.76
N ASN A 160 -22.72 4.36 16.68
CA ASN A 160 -23.68 5.42 16.42
C ASN A 160 -24.85 4.90 15.58
N ARG A 161 -26.08 5.01 16.10
CA ARG A 161 -27.30 4.58 15.40
C ARG A 161 -27.57 5.36 14.11
N ASP A 162 -26.98 6.54 13.96
CA ASP A 162 -27.13 7.39 12.77
C ASP A 162 -26.15 7.04 11.63
N ASP A 163 -25.16 6.16 11.87
CA ASP A 163 -24.26 5.73 10.80
C ASP A 163 -24.93 4.63 9.95
N PRO A 164 -24.68 4.60 8.63
CA PRO A 164 -25.28 3.59 7.74
C PRO A 164 -24.87 2.17 8.10
N ASP A 165 -25.81 1.22 7.97
CA ASP A 165 -25.54 -0.21 8.06
C ASP A 165 -24.86 -0.70 6.77
N ASN A 166 -23.55 -0.92 6.84
CA ASN A 166 -22.75 -1.40 5.71
C ASN A 166 -22.93 -2.90 5.41
N TYR A 167 -23.83 -3.60 6.12
CA TYR A 167 -24.26 -4.96 5.79
C TYR A 167 -25.52 -4.99 4.89
N ILE A 168 -26.00 -3.81 4.49
CA ILE A 168 -27.11 -3.63 3.56
C ILE A 168 -26.58 -2.94 2.31
N ALA A 169 -26.98 -3.44 1.14
CA ALA A 169 -26.70 -2.83 -0.16
C ALA A 169 -28.01 -2.56 -0.92
N PRO A 170 -28.46 -1.30 -0.98
CA PRO A 170 -29.63 -0.93 -1.78
C PRO A 170 -29.34 -0.98 -3.29
N TYR A 171 -30.27 -1.48 -4.08
CA TYR A 171 -30.15 -1.54 -5.55
C TYR A 171 -31.50 -1.43 -6.25
N ILE A 172 -31.48 -1.16 -7.55
CA ILE A 172 -32.67 -1.13 -8.41
C ILE A 172 -32.54 -2.21 -9.48
N SER A 173 -33.58 -3.05 -9.63
CA SER A 173 -33.79 -3.85 -10.84
C SER A 173 -34.41 -2.95 -11.91
N LEU A 174 -33.59 -2.51 -12.86
CA LEU A 174 -33.98 -1.53 -13.86
C LEU A 174 -34.96 -2.14 -14.88
N PRO A 175 -36.10 -1.49 -15.18
CA PRO A 175 -36.93 -1.84 -16.32
C PRO A 175 -36.29 -1.34 -17.63
N ASP A 176 -36.91 -1.69 -18.76
CA ASP A 176 -36.42 -1.29 -20.09
C ASP A 176 -36.86 0.13 -20.49
N ASP A 177 -37.76 0.75 -19.73
CA ASP A 177 -38.32 2.07 -20.03
C ASP A 177 -38.24 3.04 -18.84
N TRP A 178 -37.87 4.29 -19.15
CA TRP A 178 -37.68 5.34 -18.16
C TRP A 178 -38.99 5.78 -17.48
N ASP A 179 -40.07 5.90 -18.24
CA ASP A 179 -41.36 6.29 -17.66
C ASP A 179 -41.96 5.16 -16.83
N GLN A 180 -41.77 3.90 -17.24
CA GLN A 180 -42.11 2.72 -16.43
C GLN A 180 -41.34 2.71 -15.10
N TYR A 181 -40.03 3.02 -15.12
CA TYR A 181 -39.25 3.16 -13.89
C TYR A 181 -39.86 4.22 -12.97
N LEU A 182 -40.07 5.43 -13.47
CA LEU A 182 -40.64 6.52 -12.69
C LEU A 182 -42.04 6.18 -12.13
N GLN A 183 -42.87 5.50 -12.91
CA GLN A 183 -44.23 5.19 -12.52
C GLN A 183 -44.32 4.09 -11.45
N ASN A 184 -43.49 3.04 -11.57
CA ASN A 184 -43.65 1.81 -10.80
C ASN A 184 -42.67 1.70 -9.61
N TYR A 185 -41.53 2.38 -9.66
CA TYR A 185 -40.48 2.26 -8.63
C TYR A 185 -40.40 3.50 -7.75
N VAL A 186 -40.63 4.69 -8.32
CA VAL A 186 -40.41 5.96 -7.62
C VAL A 186 -41.72 6.52 -7.06
N GLY A 187 -41.71 6.87 -5.77
CA GLY A 187 -42.86 7.50 -5.10
C GLY A 187 -43.27 8.83 -5.76
N SER A 188 -44.57 9.15 -5.72
CA SER A 188 -45.16 10.29 -6.45
C SER A 188 -44.42 11.62 -6.22
N ASN A 189 -44.06 11.94 -4.97
CA ASN A 189 -43.34 13.17 -4.63
C ASN A 189 -41.93 13.23 -5.25
N THR A 190 -41.17 12.13 -5.16
CA THR A 190 -39.83 12.06 -5.73
C THR A 190 -39.89 12.09 -7.26
N ARG A 191 -40.83 11.38 -7.87
CA ARG A 191 -41.08 11.41 -9.31
C ARG A 191 -41.34 12.82 -9.82
N GLN A 192 -42.19 13.59 -9.14
CA GLN A 192 -42.46 14.99 -9.51
C GLN A 192 -41.20 15.86 -9.43
N LYS A 193 -40.37 15.69 -8.38
CA LYS A 193 -39.09 16.41 -8.24
C LYS A 193 -38.12 16.04 -9.37
N ILE A 194 -37.94 14.75 -9.66
CA ILE A 194 -37.08 14.26 -10.74
C ILE A 194 -37.49 14.89 -12.06
N ARG A 195 -38.77 14.77 -12.45
CA ARG A 195 -39.30 15.35 -13.70
C ARG A 195 -39.11 16.86 -13.77
N ARG A 196 -39.37 17.57 -12.68
CA ARG A 196 -39.19 19.03 -12.62
C ARG A 196 -37.74 19.44 -12.84
N PHE A 197 -36.81 18.78 -12.16
CA PHE A 197 -35.41 19.19 -12.18
C PHE A 197 -34.67 18.71 -13.43
N LEU A 198 -34.93 17.51 -13.93
CA LEU A 198 -34.38 17.08 -15.22
C LEU A 198 -34.84 18.01 -16.35
N ARG A 199 -36.13 18.36 -16.39
CA ARG A 199 -36.62 19.37 -17.36
C ARG A 199 -35.91 20.72 -17.19
N LYS A 200 -35.62 21.14 -15.95
CA LYS A 200 -34.87 22.38 -15.72
C LYS A 200 -33.44 22.29 -16.27
N VAL A 201 -32.78 21.14 -16.13
CA VAL A 201 -31.43 20.91 -16.67
C VAL A 201 -31.43 20.82 -18.21
N GLU A 202 -32.50 20.29 -18.81
CA GLU A 202 -32.58 20.09 -20.26
C GLU A 202 -33.02 21.34 -21.03
N ASN A 203 -33.85 22.19 -20.40
CA ASN A 203 -34.52 23.28 -21.09
C ASN A 203 -34.06 24.68 -20.61
N SER A 204 -32.99 24.77 -19.82
CA SER A 204 -32.50 26.02 -19.24
C SER A 204 -31.03 26.19 -19.52
N ASP A 205 -30.62 27.38 -19.95
CA ASP A 205 -29.20 27.74 -20.06
C ASP A 205 -28.54 27.92 -18.67
N GLU A 206 -29.36 28.01 -17.61
CA GLU A 206 -28.89 28.17 -16.22
C GLU A 206 -28.20 26.91 -15.66
N PHE A 207 -28.69 25.71 -15.97
CA PHE A 207 -28.19 24.45 -15.40
C PHE A 207 -27.98 23.42 -16.50
N TYR A 208 -26.86 22.71 -16.45
CA TYR A 208 -26.57 21.64 -17.40
C TYR A 208 -25.73 20.54 -16.74
N ILE A 209 -25.67 19.37 -17.36
CA ILE A 209 -24.81 18.26 -16.95
C ILE A 209 -23.74 18.05 -18.02
N THR A 210 -22.50 17.91 -17.60
CA THR A 210 -21.43 17.38 -18.45
C THR A 210 -21.11 15.96 -18.05
N HIS A 211 -20.67 15.15 -19.00
CA HIS A 211 -20.24 13.77 -18.78
C HIS A 211 -18.74 13.66 -19.04
N VAL A 212 -18.08 12.77 -18.31
CA VAL A 212 -16.63 12.62 -18.42
C VAL A 212 -16.21 12.13 -19.81
N ASP A 213 -15.20 12.79 -20.38
CA ASP A 213 -14.54 12.43 -21.63
C ASP A 213 -13.02 12.68 -21.52
N ALA A 214 -12.29 12.50 -22.63
CA ALA A 214 -10.84 12.63 -22.64
C ALA A 214 -10.36 14.07 -22.40
N ASP A 215 -11.17 15.08 -22.73
CA ASP A 215 -10.82 16.49 -22.64
C ASP A 215 -11.11 17.04 -21.23
N ASN A 216 -12.12 16.50 -20.54
CA ASN A 216 -12.58 17.00 -19.25
C ASN A 216 -12.30 16.06 -18.05
N LEU A 217 -11.63 14.92 -18.26
CA LEU A 217 -11.34 13.93 -17.20
C LEU A 217 -10.72 14.56 -15.94
N GLU A 218 -9.66 15.35 -16.12
CA GLU A 218 -8.91 15.93 -15.00
C GLU A 218 -9.78 16.86 -14.16
N SER A 219 -10.51 17.77 -14.83
CA SER A 219 -11.36 18.75 -14.14
C SER A 219 -12.53 18.10 -13.43
N HIS A 220 -13.16 17.09 -14.05
CA HIS A 220 -14.27 16.35 -13.44
C HIS A 220 -13.83 15.57 -12.19
N LEU A 221 -12.67 14.91 -12.25
CA LEU A 221 -12.10 14.21 -11.09
C LEU A 221 -11.74 15.20 -9.98
N GLU A 222 -11.11 16.32 -10.32
CA GLU A 222 -10.78 17.36 -9.35
C GLU A 222 -12.03 17.89 -8.63
N ILE A 223 -13.10 18.21 -9.37
CA ILE A 223 -14.37 18.68 -8.83
C ILE A 223 -14.95 17.66 -7.84
N LEU A 224 -15.06 16.40 -8.26
CA LEU A 224 -15.60 15.32 -7.44
C LEU A 224 -14.81 15.14 -6.13
N LEU A 225 -13.49 15.02 -6.24
CA LEU A 225 -12.62 14.73 -5.11
C LEU A 225 -12.47 15.93 -4.16
N ASN A 226 -12.49 17.17 -4.68
CA ASN A 226 -12.49 18.37 -3.86
C ASN A 226 -13.79 18.49 -3.04
N PHE A 227 -14.94 18.26 -3.67
CA PHE A 227 -16.20 18.25 -2.94
C PHE A 227 -16.26 17.14 -1.89
N TRP A 228 -15.82 15.94 -2.23
CA TRP A 228 -15.75 14.85 -1.26
C TRP A 228 -14.81 15.20 -0.10
N GLY A 229 -13.63 15.74 -0.40
CA GLY A 229 -12.63 16.15 0.59
C GLY A 229 -13.15 17.23 1.54
N SER A 230 -13.87 18.23 1.03
CA SER A 230 -14.47 19.29 1.85
C SER A 230 -15.38 18.75 2.96
N ARG A 231 -16.06 17.64 2.70
CA ARG A 231 -17.00 17.00 3.64
C ARG A 231 -16.31 16.02 4.57
N TRP A 232 -15.37 15.22 4.07
CA TRP A 232 -14.89 14.03 4.78
C TRP A 232 -13.49 14.15 5.35
N ARG A 233 -12.66 15.13 4.94
CA ARG A 233 -11.27 15.26 5.40
C ARG A 233 -11.15 15.22 6.92
N LYS A 234 -11.95 16.03 7.63
CA LYS A 234 -11.94 16.07 9.11
C LYS A 234 -12.38 14.74 9.75
N LYS A 235 -13.38 14.03 9.17
CA LYS A 235 -13.88 12.76 9.71
C LYS A 235 -12.94 11.59 9.41
N LYS A 236 -12.17 11.64 8.33
CA LYS A 236 -11.29 10.54 7.90
C LYS A 236 -9.88 10.60 8.49
N GLY A 237 -9.42 11.78 8.93
CA GLY A 237 -8.11 11.94 9.57
C GLY A 237 -6.99 11.35 8.72
N ASP A 238 -6.12 10.56 9.34
CA ASP A 238 -4.93 9.96 8.70
C ASP A 238 -5.25 9.05 7.50
N ASN A 239 -6.48 8.54 7.39
CA ASN A 239 -6.90 7.72 6.26
C ASN A 239 -7.31 8.55 5.03
N TYR A 240 -7.45 9.87 5.15
CA TYR A 240 -7.90 10.74 4.06
C TYR A 240 -7.01 10.63 2.83
N ASP A 241 -5.70 10.80 2.99
CA ASP A 241 -4.76 10.81 1.86
C ASP A 241 -4.69 9.44 1.19
N VAL A 242 -4.76 8.36 1.97
CA VAL A 242 -4.81 6.98 1.42
C VAL A 242 -6.04 6.79 0.54
N ILE A 243 -7.22 7.21 1.01
CA ILE A 243 -8.47 7.10 0.26
C ILE A 243 -8.45 7.99 -1.00
N MET A 244 -7.86 9.19 -0.91
CA MET A 244 -7.78 10.10 -2.05
C MET A 244 -6.81 9.65 -3.13
N ASN A 245 -5.62 9.19 -2.73
CA ASN A 245 -4.67 8.60 -3.66
C ASN A 245 -5.27 7.40 -4.38
N TYR A 246 -6.07 6.60 -3.66
CA TYR A 246 -6.82 5.52 -4.24
C TYR A 246 -7.85 5.98 -5.28
N TYR A 247 -8.80 6.84 -4.89
CA TYR A 247 -9.86 7.26 -5.81
C TYR A 247 -9.30 7.99 -7.03
N ASN A 248 -8.26 8.81 -6.84
CA ASN A 248 -7.57 9.47 -7.93
C ASN A 248 -7.00 8.45 -8.93
N PHE A 249 -6.42 7.34 -8.46
CA PHE A 249 -5.91 6.30 -9.34
C PHE A 249 -7.03 5.47 -10.00
N ILE A 250 -7.93 4.89 -9.21
CA ILE A 250 -8.88 3.88 -9.72
C ILE A 250 -9.90 4.47 -10.69
N LEU A 251 -10.33 5.74 -10.49
CA LEU A 251 -11.27 6.40 -11.39
C LEU A 251 -10.65 6.60 -12.78
N ARG A 252 -9.38 7.01 -12.84
CA ARG A 252 -8.62 7.12 -14.10
C ARG A 252 -8.45 5.78 -14.78
N HIS A 253 -8.14 4.75 -13.99
CA HIS A 253 -8.01 3.39 -14.49
C HIS A 253 -9.32 2.89 -15.08
N CYS A 254 -10.46 3.10 -14.41
CA CYS A 254 -11.77 2.74 -14.92
C CYS A 254 -12.13 3.55 -16.17
N PHE A 255 -11.83 4.85 -16.21
CA PHE A 255 -12.03 5.67 -17.41
C PHE A 255 -11.28 5.13 -18.62
N LYS A 256 -9.99 4.81 -18.47
CA LYS A 256 -9.15 4.21 -19.53
C LYS A 256 -9.68 2.88 -20.07
N ASN A 257 -10.50 2.19 -19.29
CA ASN A 257 -11.10 0.90 -19.65
C ASN A 257 -12.61 1.02 -19.98
N ASN A 258 -13.12 2.24 -20.21
CA ASN A 258 -14.55 2.50 -20.50
C ASN A 258 -15.51 2.01 -19.40
N CYS A 259 -15.05 2.01 -18.15
CA CYS A 259 -15.78 1.55 -16.97
C CYS A 259 -16.13 2.69 -16.00
N LEU A 260 -16.12 3.95 -16.45
CA LEU A 260 -16.47 5.11 -15.62
C LEU A 260 -17.58 5.93 -16.27
N TYR A 261 -18.66 6.14 -15.52
CA TYR A 261 -19.69 7.14 -15.80
C TYR A 261 -19.68 8.20 -14.71
N LEU A 262 -19.25 9.41 -15.05
CA LEU A 262 -19.08 10.52 -14.11
C LEU A 262 -19.77 11.79 -14.67
N PRO A 263 -21.01 12.07 -14.26
CA PRO A 263 -21.68 13.33 -14.54
C PRO A 263 -21.34 14.41 -13.52
N VAL A 264 -21.22 15.66 -13.99
CA VAL A 264 -21.09 16.86 -13.17
C VAL A 264 -22.26 17.80 -13.45
N LEU A 265 -22.94 18.27 -12.41
CA LEU A 265 -24.01 19.25 -12.51
C LEU A 265 -23.44 20.67 -12.35
N TRP A 266 -23.80 21.56 -13.26
CA TRP A 266 -23.32 22.94 -13.31
C TRP A 266 -24.45 23.96 -13.14
N GLN A 267 -24.11 25.15 -12.66
CA GLN A 267 -24.89 26.38 -12.78
C GLN A 267 -24.00 27.47 -13.38
N GLY A 268 -24.17 27.79 -14.67
CA GLY A 268 -23.17 28.53 -15.42
C GLY A 268 -21.80 27.85 -15.31
N ASP A 269 -20.77 28.57 -14.85
CA ASP A 269 -19.41 28.03 -14.67
C ASP A 269 -19.17 27.40 -13.29
N ARG A 270 -20.19 27.37 -12.41
CA ARG A 270 -20.07 26.83 -11.05
C ARG A 270 -20.48 25.35 -11.00
N PRO A 271 -19.59 24.41 -10.64
CA PRO A 271 -20.00 23.04 -10.39
C PRO A 271 -20.79 22.97 -9.07
N LEU A 272 -21.87 22.19 -9.05
CA LEU A 272 -22.75 22.01 -7.88
C LEU A 272 -22.60 20.64 -7.25
N GLY A 273 -22.19 19.64 -8.04
CA GLY A 273 -21.89 18.31 -7.56
C GLY A 273 -21.54 17.35 -8.67
N ALA A 274 -20.97 16.22 -8.28
CA ALA A 274 -20.56 15.14 -9.15
C ALA A 274 -20.81 13.80 -8.46
N ILE A 275 -21.08 12.77 -9.25
CA ILE A 275 -21.06 11.38 -8.81
C ILE A 275 -20.18 10.58 -9.77
N ALA A 276 -19.48 9.56 -9.27
CA ALA A 276 -18.83 8.58 -10.11
C ALA A 276 -19.53 7.23 -9.94
N ASN A 277 -19.77 6.60 -11.08
CA ASN A 277 -20.33 5.25 -11.17
C ASN A 277 -19.37 4.36 -11.94
N PHE A 278 -19.13 3.16 -11.45
CA PHE A 278 -18.48 2.13 -12.25
C PHE A 278 -19.50 1.49 -13.18
N VAL A 279 -19.06 1.20 -14.40
CA VAL A 279 -19.88 0.63 -15.47
C VAL A 279 -19.37 -0.77 -15.77
N ASP A 280 -20.23 -1.76 -15.57
CA ASP A 280 -20.01 -3.13 -15.97
C ASP A 280 -20.91 -3.45 -17.17
N ILE A 281 -20.34 -3.33 -18.36
CA ILE A 281 -21.05 -3.56 -19.62
C ILE A 281 -21.46 -5.04 -19.75
N GLN A 282 -20.63 -5.94 -19.24
CA GLN A 282 -20.80 -7.38 -19.37
C GLN A 282 -21.94 -7.89 -18.51
N GLN A 283 -21.95 -7.50 -17.23
CA GLN A 283 -23.03 -7.82 -16.29
C GLN A 283 -24.21 -6.85 -16.38
N LYS A 284 -24.15 -5.87 -17.31
CA LYS A 284 -25.16 -4.83 -17.49
C LYS A 284 -25.54 -4.17 -16.17
N SER A 285 -24.54 -3.83 -15.36
CA SER A 285 -24.74 -3.16 -14.07
C SER A 285 -23.99 -1.83 -14.00
N MET A 286 -24.55 -0.88 -13.25
CA MET A 286 -23.90 0.39 -12.95
C MET A 286 -23.88 0.60 -11.43
N LEU A 287 -22.71 0.90 -10.87
CA LEU A 287 -22.47 0.89 -9.43
C LEU A 287 -22.10 2.29 -8.97
N PHE A 288 -22.85 2.87 -8.05
CA PHE A 288 -22.59 4.19 -7.50
C PHE A 288 -21.50 4.14 -6.42
N VAL A 289 -20.33 4.72 -6.73
CA VAL A 289 -19.11 4.55 -5.91
C VAL A 289 -18.90 5.70 -4.95
N ILE A 290 -19.00 6.93 -5.45
CA ILE A 290 -18.62 8.12 -4.69
C ILE A 290 -19.38 9.35 -5.17
N THR A 291 -19.71 10.25 -4.25
CA THR A 291 -20.36 11.53 -4.52
C THR A 291 -19.67 12.68 -3.80
N GLY A 292 -19.57 13.81 -4.48
CA GLY A 292 -19.21 15.10 -3.90
C GLY A 292 -20.22 16.16 -4.34
N ARG A 293 -20.60 17.07 -3.44
CA ARG A 293 -21.41 18.23 -3.79
C ARG A 293 -21.04 19.46 -2.99
N ASP A 294 -21.39 20.61 -3.54
CA ASP A 294 -21.41 21.86 -2.80
C ASP A 294 -22.41 21.74 -1.63
N GLN A 295 -21.91 21.90 -0.40
CA GLN A 295 -22.73 21.76 0.80
C GLN A 295 -23.69 22.95 1.01
N THR A 296 -23.41 24.09 0.38
CA THR A 296 -24.24 25.31 0.47
C THR A 296 -25.47 25.24 -0.43
N VAL A 297 -25.45 24.37 -1.44
CA VAL A 297 -26.53 24.25 -2.43
C VAL A 297 -27.53 23.17 -2.01
N LYS A 298 -28.77 23.58 -1.76
CA LYS A 298 -29.90 22.69 -1.44
C LYS A 298 -30.92 22.57 -2.58
N ASN A 299 -31.00 23.59 -3.45
CA ASN A 299 -31.96 23.66 -4.54
C ASN A 299 -31.30 24.29 -5.79
N PRO A 300 -31.27 23.61 -6.94
CA PRO A 300 -31.73 22.24 -7.12
C PRO A 300 -30.85 21.24 -6.34
N PRO A 301 -31.39 20.10 -5.88
CA PRO A 301 -30.64 19.10 -5.11
C PRO A 301 -29.68 18.31 -6.03
N PRO A 302 -28.35 18.50 -5.95
CA PRO A 302 -27.42 17.92 -6.94
C PRO A 302 -27.46 16.39 -6.96
N GLY A 303 -27.47 15.75 -5.78
CA GLY A 303 -27.51 14.29 -5.69
C GLY A 303 -28.76 13.69 -6.33
N LEU A 304 -29.94 14.30 -6.15
CA LEU A 304 -31.18 13.80 -6.75
C LEU A 304 -31.11 13.83 -8.29
N ILE A 305 -30.61 14.95 -8.84
CA ILE A 305 -30.48 15.13 -10.29
C ILE A 305 -29.49 14.14 -10.87
N LEU A 306 -28.29 14.06 -10.27
CA LEU A 306 -27.21 13.24 -10.80
C LEU A 306 -27.53 11.75 -10.75
N HIS A 307 -28.16 11.26 -9.67
CA HIS A 307 -28.64 9.88 -9.64
C HIS A 307 -29.76 9.63 -10.66
N ALA A 308 -30.71 10.56 -10.82
CA ALA A 308 -31.77 10.40 -11.81
C ALA A 308 -31.22 10.38 -13.25
N ASP A 309 -30.24 11.24 -13.55
CA ASP A 309 -29.52 11.24 -14.83
C ASP A 309 -28.80 9.89 -15.06
N ALA A 310 -28.05 9.43 -14.06
CA ALA A 310 -27.32 8.17 -14.12
C ALA A 310 -28.24 6.94 -14.29
N ILE A 311 -29.36 6.88 -13.55
CA ILE A 311 -30.35 5.80 -13.68
C ILE A 311 -31.02 5.85 -15.06
N ARG A 312 -31.36 7.05 -15.56
CA ARG A 312 -31.93 7.21 -16.89
C ARG A 312 -30.95 6.75 -17.98
N TYR A 313 -29.69 7.15 -17.90
CA TYR A 313 -28.62 6.68 -18.78
C TYR A 313 -28.51 5.15 -18.74
N ALA A 314 -28.52 4.55 -17.56
CA ALA A 314 -28.46 3.11 -17.39
C ALA A 314 -29.63 2.40 -18.11
N ILE A 315 -30.87 2.86 -17.92
CA ILE A 315 -32.05 2.31 -18.59
C ILE A 315 -31.94 2.44 -20.11
N GLN A 316 -31.61 3.64 -20.60
CA GLN A 316 -31.49 3.91 -22.04
C GLN A 316 -30.42 3.08 -22.74
N ASN A 317 -29.38 2.66 -22.00
CA ASN A 317 -28.30 1.83 -22.51
C ASN A 317 -28.46 0.34 -22.15
N GLY A 318 -29.66 -0.07 -21.71
CA GLY A 318 -30.00 -1.48 -21.50
C GLY A 318 -29.35 -2.13 -20.28
N PHE A 319 -28.83 -1.33 -19.33
CA PHE A 319 -28.40 -1.83 -18.03
C PHE A 319 -29.59 -2.36 -17.22
N LYS A 320 -29.36 -3.41 -16.44
CA LYS A 320 -30.39 -4.14 -15.68
C LYS A 320 -30.33 -3.86 -14.18
N VAL A 321 -29.21 -3.35 -13.69
CA VAL A 321 -29.02 -3.04 -12.28
C VAL A 321 -28.38 -1.67 -12.12
N TYR A 322 -28.96 -0.85 -11.25
CA TYR A 322 -28.29 0.31 -10.65
C TYR A 322 -28.06 0.01 -9.17
N ASP A 323 -26.80 -0.17 -8.78
CA ASP A 323 -26.39 -0.59 -7.45
C ASP A 323 -25.90 0.62 -6.65
N PHE A 324 -26.49 0.88 -5.48
CA PHE A 324 -26.05 1.97 -4.59
C PHE A 324 -24.93 1.56 -3.63
N LEU A 325 -24.47 0.32 -3.72
CA LEU A 325 -23.41 -0.25 -2.89
C LEU A 325 -23.76 -0.21 -1.38
N MET A 326 -22.79 -0.51 -0.51
CA MET A 326 -23.02 -0.63 0.93
C MET A 326 -23.57 0.65 1.55
N GLY A 327 -24.40 0.48 2.58
CA GLY A 327 -24.96 1.55 3.38
C GLY A 327 -26.44 1.80 3.07
N ASN A 328 -27.24 1.95 4.11
CA ASN A 328 -28.67 2.19 4.06
C ASN A 328 -29.04 3.69 4.23
N GLU A 329 -28.29 4.60 3.61
CA GLU A 329 -28.63 6.02 3.67
C GLU A 329 -30.03 6.29 3.11
N GLU A 330 -30.86 7.03 3.86
CA GLU A 330 -32.28 7.26 3.56
C GLU A 330 -32.55 7.73 2.12
N TYR A 331 -31.68 8.56 1.56
CA TYR A 331 -31.87 9.10 0.21
C TYR A 331 -31.81 8.02 -0.88
N LYS A 332 -31.10 6.90 -0.67
CA LYS A 332 -31.01 5.79 -1.64
C LYS A 332 -32.40 5.19 -1.91
N TYR A 333 -33.20 5.04 -0.85
CA TYR A 333 -34.57 4.51 -0.92
C TYR A 333 -35.55 5.40 -1.67
N SER A 334 -35.24 6.70 -1.83
CA SER A 334 -36.10 7.60 -2.60
C SER A 334 -36.18 7.24 -4.09
N PHE A 335 -35.27 6.39 -4.58
CA PHE A 335 -35.20 5.90 -5.96
C PHE A 335 -35.89 4.55 -6.18
N GLY A 336 -36.62 4.02 -5.19
CA GLY A 336 -37.34 2.75 -5.33
C GLY A 336 -36.46 1.52 -5.22
N THR A 337 -35.45 1.58 -4.34
CA THR A 337 -34.48 0.49 -4.16
C THR A 337 -35.06 -0.70 -3.39
N LYS A 338 -34.58 -1.89 -3.72
CA LYS A 338 -34.63 -3.09 -2.88
C LYS A 338 -33.33 -3.21 -2.09
N GLU A 339 -33.31 -4.06 -1.07
CA GLU A 339 -32.11 -4.37 -0.30
C GLU A 339 -31.53 -5.74 -0.69
N ARG A 340 -30.20 -5.86 -0.62
CA ARG A 340 -29.49 -7.13 -0.47
C ARG A 340 -28.71 -7.08 0.84
N HIS A 341 -28.56 -8.23 1.47
CA HIS A 341 -27.69 -8.37 2.62
C HIS A 341 -26.29 -8.85 2.24
N ILE A 342 -25.34 -8.45 3.08
CA ILE A 342 -23.94 -8.83 2.97
C ILE A 342 -23.56 -9.65 4.20
N HIS A 343 -22.74 -10.66 3.99
CA HIS A 343 -22.23 -11.53 5.05
C HIS A 343 -20.75 -11.27 5.34
N HIS A 344 -20.41 -11.45 6.60
CA HIS A 344 -19.05 -11.49 7.09
C HIS A 344 -18.92 -12.65 8.06
N ILE A 345 -18.06 -13.59 7.73
CA ILE A 345 -17.82 -14.81 8.49
C ILE A 345 -16.32 -14.92 8.71
N VAL A 346 -15.91 -15.17 9.94
CA VAL A 346 -14.52 -15.48 10.27
C VAL A 346 -14.44 -16.95 10.61
N VAL A 347 -13.58 -17.66 9.87
CA VAL A 347 -13.20 -19.03 10.18
C VAL A 347 -11.90 -18.97 10.99
N LYS A 348 -11.86 -19.57 12.17
CA LYS A 348 -10.64 -19.70 12.98
C LYS A 348 -10.22 -21.15 13.05
N ASP A 349 -8.93 -21.41 12.92
CA ASP A 349 -8.35 -22.73 13.10
C ASP A 349 -8.06 -23.00 14.58
N LYS A 350 -8.75 -23.98 15.18
CA LYS A 350 -8.55 -24.39 16.57
C LYS A 350 -7.18 -25.03 16.82
N ASN A 351 -6.62 -25.62 15.77
CA ASN A 351 -5.36 -26.35 15.81
C ASN A 351 -4.20 -25.54 15.24
N TYR A 352 -4.37 -24.24 15.03
CA TYR A 352 -3.36 -23.37 14.43
C TYR A 352 -2.00 -23.53 15.12
N HIS A 353 -1.95 -23.45 16.45
CA HIS A 353 -0.70 -23.58 17.21
C HIS A 353 -0.04 -24.96 17.08
N ASN A 354 -0.82 -26.02 16.86
CA ASN A 354 -0.27 -27.36 16.62
C ASN A 354 0.27 -27.47 15.18
N ARG A 355 -0.36 -26.81 14.21
CA ARG A 355 0.10 -26.74 12.81
C ARG A 355 1.26 -25.76 12.60
N GLN A 356 1.39 -24.77 13.48
CA GLN A 356 2.48 -23.80 13.53
C GLN A 356 3.83 -24.45 13.91
N GLN A 357 3.88 -25.76 14.19
CA GLN A 357 5.13 -26.48 14.46
C GLN A 357 6.17 -26.38 13.32
N ASN A 358 5.77 -25.94 12.10
CA ASN A 358 6.67 -25.47 11.04
C ASN A 358 6.52 -23.96 10.77
N ALA A 359 6.73 -23.11 11.79
CA ALA A 359 6.68 -21.65 11.65
C ALA A 359 7.71 -21.09 10.64
N GLU A 360 8.68 -21.91 10.20
CA GLU A 360 9.63 -21.59 9.13
C GLU A 360 8.95 -21.23 7.80
N ASP A 361 7.84 -21.89 7.44
CA ASP A 361 7.14 -21.65 6.16
C ASP A 361 6.55 -20.23 6.07
N ILE A 362 6.29 -19.58 7.21
CA ILE A 362 5.75 -18.22 7.30
C ILE A 362 6.88 -17.18 7.19
N LEU A 363 8.13 -17.55 7.47
CA LEU A 363 9.25 -16.60 7.57
C LEU A 363 9.46 -15.74 6.33
N PRO A 364 9.37 -16.26 5.08
CA PRO A 364 9.51 -15.42 3.90
C PRO A 364 8.48 -14.27 3.87
N LEU A 365 7.23 -14.57 4.22
CA LEU A 365 6.16 -13.56 4.27
C LEU A 365 6.36 -12.59 5.44
N ALA A 366 6.66 -13.11 6.63
CA ALA A 366 6.94 -12.29 7.81
C ALA A 366 8.11 -11.32 7.56
N LEU A 367 9.17 -11.80 6.92
CA LEU A 367 10.33 -10.99 6.54
C LEU A 367 9.96 -9.93 5.51
N GLN A 368 9.24 -10.28 4.45
CA GLN A 368 8.83 -9.32 3.41
C GLN A 368 8.00 -8.18 4.01
N LEU A 369 7.03 -8.50 4.89
CA LEU A 369 6.20 -7.51 5.56
C LEU A 369 7.00 -6.65 6.56
N THR A 370 7.90 -7.28 7.32
CA THR A 370 8.79 -6.59 8.26
C THR A 370 9.70 -5.60 7.56
N VAL A 371 10.35 -6.02 6.47
CA VAL A 371 11.21 -5.15 5.65
C VAL A 371 10.40 -4.00 5.05
N ARG A 372 9.15 -4.23 4.61
CA ARG A 372 8.29 -3.13 4.15
C ARG A 372 8.00 -2.13 5.28
N ASN A 373 7.64 -2.62 6.47
CA ASN A 373 7.40 -1.73 7.62
C ASN A 373 8.65 -0.90 7.94
N HIS A 374 9.83 -1.50 7.88
CA HIS A 374 11.11 -0.82 8.07
C HIS A 374 11.32 0.27 7.00
N ARG A 375 11.15 -0.06 5.71
CA ARG A 375 11.25 0.91 4.60
C ARG A 375 10.23 2.04 4.68
N SER A 376 9.07 1.78 5.28
CA SER A 376 7.99 2.77 5.47
C SER A 376 8.15 3.57 6.78
N ASN A 377 9.32 3.50 7.42
CA ASN A 377 9.65 4.15 8.69
C ASN A 377 8.72 3.79 9.86
N ARG A 378 8.07 2.62 9.83
CA ARG A 378 7.23 2.11 10.92
C ARG A 378 8.09 1.28 11.88
N LEU A 379 9.03 1.95 12.54
CA LEU A 379 10.14 1.33 13.26
C LEU A 379 9.69 0.35 14.36
N THR A 380 8.67 0.68 15.16
CA THR A 380 8.15 -0.22 16.20
C THR A 380 7.63 -1.54 15.63
N LYS A 381 6.86 -1.49 14.53
CA LYS A 381 6.33 -2.69 13.86
C LYS A 381 7.42 -3.52 13.21
N ALA A 382 8.44 -2.85 12.66
CA ALA A 382 9.60 -3.51 12.06
C ALA A 382 10.46 -4.20 13.13
N GLU A 383 10.68 -3.56 14.28
CA GLU A 383 11.41 -4.16 15.40
C GLU A 383 10.71 -5.42 15.92
N GLN A 384 9.41 -5.33 16.23
CA GLN A 384 8.60 -6.49 16.61
C GLN A 384 8.65 -7.58 15.53
N GLY A 385 8.52 -7.14 14.28
CA GLY A 385 8.79 -7.87 13.04
C GLY A 385 9.99 -8.82 13.11
N TYR A 386 11.17 -8.21 13.21
CA TYR A 386 12.42 -8.95 13.19
C TYR A 386 12.64 -9.79 14.44
N ARG A 387 12.29 -9.28 15.63
CA ARG A 387 12.45 -10.03 16.88
C ARG A 387 11.68 -11.35 16.85
N GLN A 388 10.46 -11.32 16.35
CA GLN A 388 9.63 -12.53 16.25
C GLN A 388 10.13 -13.49 15.16
N ILE A 389 10.66 -13.00 14.03
CA ILE A 389 11.35 -13.87 13.06
C ILE A 389 12.52 -14.60 13.75
N LEU A 390 13.25 -13.90 14.63
CA LEU A 390 14.36 -14.48 15.39
C LEU A 390 13.92 -15.39 16.55
N GLU A 391 12.68 -15.26 17.04
CA GLU A 391 12.10 -16.24 17.98
C GLU A 391 11.83 -17.58 17.28
N VAL A 392 11.38 -17.54 16.02
CA VAL A 392 11.15 -18.73 15.20
C VAL A 392 12.46 -19.32 14.68
N ASN A 393 13.35 -18.48 14.17
CA ASN A 393 14.68 -18.88 13.68
C ASN A 393 15.72 -17.85 14.14
N SER A 394 16.40 -18.16 15.25
CA SER A 394 17.39 -17.28 15.89
C SER A 394 18.59 -16.95 15.01
N ASN A 395 18.84 -17.75 13.98
CA ASN A 395 19.93 -17.59 13.03
C ASN A 395 19.46 -17.02 11.68
N HIS A 396 18.24 -16.49 11.57
CA HIS A 396 17.72 -15.96 10.31
C HIS A 396 18.56 -14.76 9.82
N PRO A 397 19.31 -14.85 8.70
CA PRO A 397 20.32 -13.86 8.34
C PRO A 397 19.76 -12.46 8.07
N GLU A 398 18.66 -12.37 7.32
CA GLU A 398 18.05 -11.10 6.93
C GLU A 398 17.38 -10.40 8.12
N ALA A 399 16.88 -11.16 9.10
CA ALA A 399 16.29 -10.59 10.30
C ALA A 399 17.36 -10.10 11.29
N LEU A 400 18.46 -10.83 11.46
CA LEU A 400 19.63 -10.35 12.22
C LEU A 400 20.16 -9.05 11.60
N TYR A 401 20.34 -9.02 10.28
CA TYR A 401 20.77 -7.83 9.56
C TYR A 401 19.80 -6.66 9.74
N GLY A 402 18.52 -6.89 9.45
CA GLY A 402 17.49 -5.87 9.47
C GLY A 402 17.27 -5.28 10.86
N LEU A 403 17.26 -6.11 11.91
CA LEU A 403 17.18 -5.66 13.29
C LEU A 403 18.45 -4.92 13.71
N GLY A 404 19.64 -5.41 13.32
CA GLY A 404 20.91 -4.73 13.60
C GLY A 404 20.95 -3.31 13.02
N VAL A 405 20.53 -3.13 11.76
CA VAL A 405 20.42 -1.81 11.13
C VAL A 405 19.41 -0.93 11.85
N LEU A 406 18.25 -1.48 12.22
CA LEU A 406 17.19 -0.74 12.93
C LEU A 406 17.65 -0.29 14.33
N MET A 407 18.32 -1.16 15.09
CA MET A 407 18.89 -0.83 16.40
C MET A 407 19.93 0.30 16.29
N ARG A 408 20.77 0.28 15.25
CA ARG A 408 21.70 1.39 14.96
C ARG A 408 20.97 2.70 14.70
N GLN A 409 19.89 2.68 13.91
CA GLN A 409 19.07 3.88 13.65
C GLN A 409 18.44 4.45 14.92
N LYS A 410 18.08 3.59 15.89
CA LYS A 410 17.57 4.00 17.21
C LYS A 410 18.66 4.45 18.19
N GLY A 411 19.94 4.36 17.82
CA GLY A 411 21.08 4.64 18.72
C GLY A 411 21.38 3.51 19.72
N GLU A 412 20.75 2.34 19.57
CA GLU A 412 21.00 1.16 20.41
C GLU A 412 22.22 0.38 19.88
N TYR A 413 23.39 1.01 19.93
CA TYR A 413 24.59 0.53 19.26
C TYR A 413 25.09 -0.83 19.76
N GLN A 414 25.03 -1.11 21.07
CA GLN A 414 25.47 -2.41 21.60
C GLN A 414 24.60 -3.56 21.10
N THR A 415 23.28 -3.35 21.06
CA THR A 415 22.33 -4.34 20.52
C THR A 415 22.59 -4.56 19.03
N ALA A 416 22.81 -3.48 18.27
CA ALA A 416 23.15 -3.55 16.86
C ALA A 416 24.43 -4.36 16.60
N GLU A 417 25.48 -4.11 17.39
CA GLU A 417 26.76 -4.82 17.28
C GLU A 417 26.59 -6.32 17.51
N ASN A 418 25.88 -6.70 18.58
CA ASN A 418 25.64 -8.11 18.91
C ASN A 418 24.88 -8.84 17.80
N LEU A 419 23.85 -8.20 17.23
CA LEU A 419 23.07 -8.77 16.12
C LEU A 419 23.89 -8.97 14.85
N LEU A 420 24.74 -7.99 14.51
CA LEU A 420 25.62 -8.06 13.34
C LEU A 420 26.76 -9.08 13.54
N LYS A 421 27.29 -9.21 14.76
CA LYS A 421 28.25 -10.27 15.11
C LYS A 421 27.63 -11.65 15.01
N ASN A 422 26.39 -11.83 15.50
CA ASN A 422 25.64 -13.06 15.35
C ASN A 422 25.42 -13.39 13.86
N LEU A 423 25.09 -12.39 13.04
CA LEU A 423 24.99 -12.58 11.59
C LEU A 423 26.31 -13.06 10.97
N LEU A 424 27.46 -12.55 11.42
CA LEU A 424 28.77 -13.05 10.96
C LEU A 424 29.09 -14.45 11.47
N GLN A 425 28.52 -14.90 12.58
CA GLN A 425 28.63 -16.31 12.98
C GLN A 425 27.83 -17.23 12.02
N VAL A 426 26.67 -16.78 11.54
CA VAL A 426 25.84 -17.54 10.58
C VAL A 426 26.37 -17.44 9.15
N GLN A 427 26.84 -16.26 8.75
CA GLN A 427 27.38 -15.94 7.43
C GLN A 427 28.72 -15.20 7.58
N PRO A 428 29.85 -15.92 7.78
CA PRO A 428 31.17 -15.33 8.03
C PRO A 428 31.65 -14.35 6.97
N ASN A 429 31.25 -14.55 5.71
CA ASN A 429 31.66 -13.72 4.57
C ASN A 429 30.59 -12.69 4.17
N SER A 430 29.69 -12.32 5.09
CA SER A 430 28.61 -11.36 4.81
C SER A 430 29.14 -9.93 4.70
N ILE A 431 29.43 -9.50 3.47
CA ILE A 431 29.93 -8.14 3.17
C ILE A 431 28.98 -7.06 3.72
N LYS A 432 27.66 -7.24 3.61
CA LYS A 432 26.66 -6.30 4.17
C LYS A 432 26.77 -6.16 5.69
N ALA A 433 27.05 -7.26 6.39
CA ALA A 433 27.20 -7.26 7.85
C ALA A 433 28.52 -6.58 8.25
N LEU A 434 29.63 -6.89 7.58
CA LEU A 434 30.93 -6.25 7.78
C LEU A 434 30.85 -4.73 7.54
N PHE A 435 30.21 -4.29 6.46
CA PHE A 435 29.99 -2.86 6.21
C PHE A 435 29.18 -2.21 7.33
N SER A 436 28.12 -2.88 7.79
CA SER A 436 27.26 -2.34 8.85
C SER A 436 27.99 -2.25 10.20
N LEU A 437 28.83 -3.23 10.52
CA LEU A 437 29.71 -3.21 11.69
C LEU A 437 30.79 -2.12 11.58
N GLY A 438 31.46 -2.00 10.43
CA GLY A 438 32.45 -0.94 10.20
C GLY A 438 31.86 0.45 10.37
N ASN A 439 30.68 0.69 9.79
CA ASN A 439 29.95 1.96 9.93
C ASN A 439 29.48 2.20 11.37
N LEU A 440 29.06 1.15 12.08
CA LEU A 440 28.67 1.22 13.49
C LEU A 440 29.86 1.62 14.37
N TYR A 441 30.99 0.94 14.23
CA TYR A 441 32.22 1.25 14.97
C TYR A 441 32.71 2.66 14.69
N GLN A 442 32.67 3.09 13.43
CA GLN A 442 33.00 4.46 13.06
C GLN A 442 32.08 5.49 13.74
N THR A 443 30.77 5.20 13.81
CA THR A 443 29.79 6.06 14.51
C THR A 443 30.11 6.16 16.01
N GLN A 444 30.63 5.09 16.61
CA GLN A 444 31.04 5.03 18.02
C GLN A 444 32.47 5.57 18.27
N GLY A 445 33.21 5.97 17.23
CA GLY A 445 34.61 6.37 17.34
C GLY A 445 35.61 5.22 17.54
N GLN A 446 35.16 3.98 17.40
CA GLN A 446 35.97 2.76 17.45
C GLN A 446 36.68 2.53 16.11
N LEU A 447 37.58 3.44 15.78
CA LEU A 447 38.17 3.53 14.44
C LEU A 447 39.04 2.31 14.09
N SER A 448 39.67 1.67 15.07
CA SER A 448 40.51 0.49 14.84
C SER A 448 39.68 -0.72 14.40
N GLU A 449 38.56 -0.96 15.07
CA GLU A 449 37.60 -2.02 14.75
C GLU A 449 36.91 -1.75 13.40
N ALA A 450 36.62 -0.48 13.08
CA ALA A 450 36.12 -0.09 11.77
C ALA A 450 37.11 -0.41 10.64
N ILE A 451 38.38 -0.05 10.82
CA ILE A 451 39.47 -0.37 9.87
C ILE A 451 39.59 -1.88 9.67
N GLU A 452 39.52 -2.67 10.74
CA GLU A 452 39.57 -4.13 10.64
C GLU A 452 38.41 -4.67 9.82
N ALA A 453 37.18 -4.21 10.08
CA ALA A 453 36.00 -4.64 9.32
C ALA A 453 36.13 -4.31 7.82
N TYR A 454 36.61 -3.10 7.47
CA TYR A 454 36.81 -2.73 6.06
C TYR A 454 37.94 -3.52 5.39
N ASN A 455 39.03 -3.81 6.10
CA ASN A 455 40.09 -4.67 5.59
C ASN A 455 39.60 -6.10 5.34
N GLN A 456 38.72 -6.64 6.19
CA GLN A 456 38.09 -7.94 5.93
C GLN A 456 37.23 -7.92 4.66
N ILE A 457 36.48 -6.83 4.41
CA ILE A 457 35.75 -6.67 3.15
C ILE A 457 36.69 -6.66 1.97
N LEU A 458 37.80 -5.92 2.04
CA LEU A 458 38.80 -5.85 0.96
C LEU A 458 39.53 -7.19 0.74
N ALA A 459 39.67 -8.02 1.77
CA ALA A 459 40.19 -9.38 1.63
C ALA A 459 39.21 -10.30 0.88
N LEU A 460 37.90 -10.12 1.09
CA LEU A 460 36.84 -10.88 0.40
C LEU A 460 36.54 -10.34 -1.00
N GLN A 461 36.58 -9.02 -1.15
CA GLN A 461 36.26 -8.29 -2.36
C GLN A 461 37.30 -7.15 -2.57
N PRO A 462 38.42 -7.45 -3.25
CA PRO A 462 39.52 -6.50 -3.45
C PRO A 462 39.16 -5.27 -4.30
N ASP A 463 38.05 -5.29 -5.02
CA ASP A 463 37.56 -4.19 -5.85
C ASP A 463 36.39 -3.42 -5.20
N ALA A 464 36.14 -3.60 -3.90
CA ALA A 464 35.08 -2.92 -3.18
C ALA A 464 35.40 -1.43 -2.98
N ILE A 465 35.00 -0.60 -3.95
CA ILE A 465 35.20 0.87 -3.96
C ILE A 465 34.72 1.53 -2.66
N ALA A 466 33.52 1.17 -2.19
CA ALA A 466 32.96 1.70 -0.94
C ALA A 466 33.79 1.31 0.30
N ALA A 467 34.45 0.15 0.30
CA ALA A 467 35.30 -0.27 1.41
C ALA A 467 36.59 0.54 1.45
N TYR A 468 37.20 0.83 0.28
CA TYR A 468 38.34 1.74 0.20
C TYR A 468 38.00 3.16 0.67
N ASN A 469 36.85 3.71 0.25
CA ASN A 469 36.41 5.02 0.70
C ASN A 469 36.22 5.07 2.22
N ASN A 470 35.49 4.11 2.80
CA ASN A 470 35.23 4.12 4.23
C ASN A 470 36.47 3.79 5.08
N LEU A 471 37.36 2.93 4.57
CA LEU A 471 38.68 2.69 5.18
C LEU A 471 39.52 3.96 5.18
N GLY A 472 39.56 4.67 4.05
CA GLY A 472 40.24 5.96 3.94
C GLY A 472 39.69 6.97 4.95
N TYR A 473 38.37 7.04 5.08
CA TYR A 473 37.70 7.95 6.01
C TYR A 473 37.99 7.61 7.47
N ALA A 474 38.00 6.32 7.84
CA ALA A 474 38.38 5.89 9.19
C ALA A 474 39.86 6.18 9.50
N LEU A 475 40.77 5.97 8.55
CA LEU A 475 42.19 6.31 8.67
C LEU A 475 42.42 7.81 8.80
N GLN A 476 41.66 8.61 8.06
CA GLN A 476 41.66 10.06 8.13
C GLN A 476 41.27 10.55 9.53
N GLN A 477 40.22 9.96 10.13
CA GLN A 477 39.81 10.27 11.50
C GLN A 477 40.86 9.87 12.55
N GLN A 478 41.73 8.90 12.25
CA GLN A 478 42.92 8.59 13.07
C GLN A 478 44.13 9.51 12.80
N GLY A 479 44.01 10.47 11.87
CA GLY A 479 45.11 11.34 11.45
C GLY A 479 46.16 10.64 10.57
N LYS A 480 45.86 9.46 10.02
CA LYS A 480 46.73 8.70 9.10
C LYS A 480 46.48 9.14 7.65
N TRP A 481 46.75 10.42 7.40
CA TRP A 481 46.39 11.11 6.15
C TRP A 481 46.96 10.46 4.88
N GLU A 482 48.24 10.05 4.87
CA GLU A 482 48.87 9.42 3.70
C GLU A 482 48.21 8.09 3.33
N GLN A 483 47.85 7.29 4.35
CA GLN A 483 47.18 6.00 4.15
C GLN A 483 45.74 6.21 3.67
N ALA A 484 45.06 7.24 4.19
CA ALA A 484 43.73 7.63 3.73
C ALA A 484 43.75 8.04 2.25
N ILE A 485 44.68 8.91 1.85
CA ILE A 485 44.87 9.34 0.46
C ILE A 485 45.13 8.15 -0.46
N ALA A 486 45.95 7.19 -0.04
CA ALA A 486 46.20 5.98 -0.82
C ALA A 486 44.93 5.14 -1.01
N CYS A 487 44.07 5.04 0.01
CA CYS A 487 42.79 4.33 -0.10
C CYS A 487 41.84 5.04 -1.07
N TYR A 488 41.70 6.37 -0.97
CA TYR A 488 40.87 7.13 -1.91
C TYR A 488 41.40 7.06 -3.34
N GLN A 489 42.72 7.11 -3.53
CA GLN A 489 43.34 6.92 -4.84
C GLN A 489 43.00 5.53 -5.40
N LYS A 490 43.03 4.48 -4.57
CA LYS A 490 42.64 3.14 -5.01
C LYS A 490 41.16 3.07 -5.41
N ALA A 491 40.27 3.73 -4.66
CA ALA A 491 38.86 3.85 -5.03
C ALA A 491 38.69 4.56 -6.39
N LEU A 492 39.43 5.64 -6.64
CA LEU A 492 39.42 6.39 -7.90
C LEU A 492 40.06 5.64 -9.08
N GLU A 493 41.06 4.80 -8.84
CA GLU A 493 41.62 3.90 -9.86
C GLU A 493 40.59 2.87 -10.33
N LEU A 494 39.78 2.35 -9.41
CA LEU A 494 38.71 1.39 -9.71
C LEU A 494 37.49 2.08 -10.33
N GLN A 495 37.17 3.28 -9.85
CA GLN A 495 36.05 4.09 -10.32
C GLN A 495 36.45 5.58 -10.39
N PRO A 496 36.89 6.06 -11.57
CA PRO A 496 37.35 7.45 -11.73
C PRO A 496 36.30 8.53 -11.48
N ASP A 497 35.01 8.19 -11.57
CA ASP A 497 33.88 9.12 -11.33
C ASP A 497 33.28 9.01 -9.92
N CYS A 498 34.00 8.39 -8.98
CA CYS A 498 33.57 8.29 -7.58
C CYS A 498 33.74 9.65 -6.84
N ILE A 499 32.71 10.50 -6.94
CA ILE A 499 32.69 11.84 -6.33
C ILE A 499 33.02 11.81 -4.83
N GLU A 500 32.52 10.82 -4.10
CA GLU A 500 32.75 10.73 -2.66
C GLU A 500 34.24 10.48 -2.33
N ALA A 501 34.90 9.57 -3.06
CA ALA A 501 36.33 9.32 -2.90
C ALA A 501 37.18 10.53 -3.33
N GLU A 502 36.78 11.23 -4.39
CA GLU A 502 37.44 12.44 -4.86
C GLU A 502 37.38 13.57 -3.81
N VAL A 503 36.19 13.83 -3.28
CA VAL A 503 35.98 14.84 -2.24
C VAL A 503 36.73 14.48 -0.97
N ASN A 504 36.68 13.23 -0.54
CA ASN A 504 37.39 12.79 0.66
C ASN A 504 38.93 12.85 0.48
N GLN A 505 39.45 12.59 -0.72
CA GLN A 505 40.86 12.83 -1.04
C GLN A 505 41.21 14.32 -0.97
N ALA A 506 40.37 15.19 -1.53
CA ALA A 506 40.57 16.63 -1.47
C ALA A 506 40.52 17.17 -0.03
N ASN A 507 39.61 16.65 0.80
CA ASN A 507 39.52 16.96 2.23
C ASN A 507 40.82 16.59 2.95
N ALA A 508 41.35 15.39 2.70
CA ALA A 508 42.63 14.97 3.26
C ALA A 508 43.80 15.84 2.77
N LEU A 509 43.85 16.21 1.48
CA LEU A 509 44.88 17.11 0.94
C LEU A 509 44.78 18.52 1.52
N HIS A 510 43.58 19.04 1.73
CA HIS A 510 43.34 20.35 2.33
C HIS A 510 43.79 20.38 3.78
N ALA A 511 43.47 19.35 4.57
CA ALA A 511 43.93 19.21 5.95
C ALA A 511 45.46 19.18 6.04
N GLN A 512 46.16 18.68 5.00
CA GLN A 512 47.61 18.71 4.89
C GLN A 512 48.20 20.00 4.28
N GLY A 513 47.37 20.97 3.89
CA GLY A 513 47.81 22.19 3.20
C GLY A 513 48.31 21.96 1.77
N LYS A 514 47.99 20.81 1.17
CA LYS A 514 48.43 20.41 -0.18
C LYS A 514 47.39 20.66 -1.28
N LEU A 515 46.16 21.07 -0.91
CA LEU A 515 45.11 21.40 -1.87
C LEU A 515 45.30 22.84 -2.39
N SER A 516 45.45 23.00 -3.71
CA SER A 516 45.66 24.32 -4.31
C SER A 516 44.43 25.23 -4.12
N PRO A 517 44.63 26.55 -3.91
CA PRO A 517 43.53 27.50 -3.70
C PRO A 517 42.47 27.47 -4.80
N GLU A 518 42.87 27.25 -6.05
CA GLU A 518 41.97 27.22 -7.21
C GLU A 518 40.97 26.06 -7.14
N LYS A 519 41.34 24.96 -6.46
CA LYS A 519 40.48 23.78 -6.29
C LYS A 519 39.59 23.86 -5.04
N GLN A 520 39.91 24.72 -4.07
CA GLN A 520 39.20 24.79 -2.79
C GLN A 520 37.72 25.18 -2.99
N ALA A 521 37.44 26.16 -3.85
CA ALA A 521 36.06 26.57 -4.13
C ALA A 521 35.21 25.44 -4.73
N HIS A 522 35.79 24.61 -5.61
CA HIS A 522 35.12 23.47 -6.22
C HIS A 522 34.77 22.40 -5.18
N TYR A 523 35.76 21.97 -4.38
CA TYR A 523 35.53 20.95 -3.36
C TYR A 523 34.70 21.44 -2.18
N ALA A 524 34.69 22.75 -1.89
CA ALA A 524 33.76 23.32 -0.92
C ALA A 524 32.30 23.07 -1.34
N ALA A 525 31.95 23.36 -2.60
CA ALA A 525 30.61 23.13 -3.12
C ALA A 525 30.21 21.64 -3.08
N LEU A 526 31.11 20.74 -3.49
CA LEU A 526 30.85 19.29 -3.44
C LEU A 526 30.67 18.76 -2.01
N ASN A 527 31.45 19.26 -1.05
CA ASN A 527 31.26 18.93 0.36
C ASN A 527 29.87 19.36 0.85
N ASN A 528 29.40 20.56 0.50
CA ASN A 528 28.05 21.01 0.84
C ASN A 528 26.98 20.08 0.24
N ASP A 529 27.14 19.64 -1.01
CA ASP A 529 26.21 18.72 -1.67
C ASP A 529 26.15 17.34 -1.00
N LEU A 530 27.31 16.79 -0.66
CA LEU A 530 27.38 15.53 0.10
C LEU A 530 26.78 15.67 1.50
N GLY A 531 27.02 16.80 2.18
CA GLY A 531 26.38 17.10 3.47
C GLY A 531 24.85 17.09 3.38
N ARG A 532 24.27 17.70 2.34
CA ARG A 532 22.82 17.68 2.09
C ARG A 532 22.31 16.26 1.85
N LYS A 533 23.04 15.46 1.07
CA LYS A 533 22.71 14.06 0.80
C LYS A 533 22.75 13.20 2.07
N CYS A 534 23.80 13.32 2.89
CA CYS A 534 23.91 12.61 4.17
C CYS A 534 22.77 12.99 5.13
N LYS A 535 22.42 14.28 5.19
CA LYS A 535 21.28 14.76 5.99
C LYS A 535 19.96 14.11 5.54
N GLN A 536 19.70 14.05 4.24
CA GLN A 536 18.49 13.39 3.71
C GLN A 536 18.42 11.90 4.05
N LEU A 537 19.58 11.24 4.18
CA LEU A 537 19.70 9.84 4.58
C LEU A 537 19.68 9.61 6.11
N GLY A 538 19.59 10.69 6.90
CA GLY A 538 19.60 10.63 8.38
C GLY A 538 20.99 10.44 9.00
N ASP A 539 22.07 10.51 8.23
CA ASP A 539 23.44 10.45 8.75
C ASP A 539 23.93 11.85 9.13
N PHE A 540 23.43 12.33 10.27
CA PHE A 540 23.68 13.69 10.72
C PHE A 540 25.12 13.95 11.14
N ASN A 541 25.86 12.94 11.61
CA ASN A 541 27.26 13.12 12.01
C ASN A 541 28.15 13.35 10.79
N THR A 542 27.99 12.52 9.76
CA THR A 542 28.74 12.65 8.51
C THR A 542 28.34 13.94 7.77
N ALA A 543 27.05 14.31 7.80
CA ALA A 543 26.58 15.57 7.23
C ALA A 543 27.27 16.79 7.86
N VAL A 544 27.39 16.84 9.20
CA VAL A 544 28.11 17.90 9.91
C VAL A 544 29.57 17.97 9.47
N ALA A 545 30.25 16.82 9.37
CA ALA A 545 31.65 16.77 8.96
C ALA A 545 31.84 17.35 7.55
N TYR A 546 30.96 17.01 6.60
CA TYR A 546 31.01 17.55 5.24
C TYR A 546 30.76 19.06 5.21
N TYR A 547 29.76 19.58 5.95
CA TYR A 547 29.56 21.03 6.01
C TYR A 547 30.75 21.78 6.63
N GLN A 548 31.39 21.20 7.65
CA GLN A 548 32.59 21.80 8.25
C GLN A 548 33.76 21.86 7.25
N GLN A 549 33.99 20.81 6.46
CA GLN A 549 35.00 20.82 5.39
C GLN A 549 34.66 21.84 4.31
N SER A 550 33.37 21.97 3.96
CA SER A 550 32.93 23.00 3.02
C SER A 550 33.29 24.41 3.50
N ILE A 551 33.03 24.71 4.77
CA ILE A 551 33.29 26.03 5.37
C ILE A 551 34.79 26.28 5.51
N SER A 552 35.60 25.26 5.83
CA SER A 552 37.05 25.43 5.96
C SER A 552 37.72 25.76 4.62
N MET A 553 37.22 25.19 3.52
CA MET A 553 37.72 25.44 2.17
C MET A 553 37.21 26.76 1.58
N ASN A 554 35.99 27.16 1.90
CA ASN A 554 35.41 28.43 1.45
C ASN A 554 34.50 29.04 2.53
N PRO A 555 35.05 29.90 3.41
CA PRO A 555 34.29 30.55 4.47
C PRO A 555 33.13 31.43 3.97
N ASP A 556 33.19 31.93 2.73
CA ASP A 556 32.17 32.81 2.16
C ASP A 556 30.98 32.05 1.56
N LEU A 557 30.99 30.71 1.58
CA LEU A 557 29.89 29.89 1.10
C LEU A 557 28.73 29.86 2.12
N ALA A 558 27.87 30.89 2.06
CA ALA A 558 26.75 31.09 2.97
C ALA A 558 25.77 29.89 3.06
N GLU A 559 25.61 29.13 1.97
CA GLU A 559 24.72 27.96 1.96
C GLU A 559 25.20 26.87 2.94
N ALA A 560 26.51 26.60 2.98
CA ALA A 560 27.08 25.58 3.85
C ALA A 560 26.94 25.94 5.34
N GLN A 561 27.12 27.21 5.68
CA GLN A 561 26.89 27.73 7.03
C GLN A 561 25.43 27.56 7.45
N SER A 562 24.51 27.98 6.57
CA SER A 562 23.06 27.87 6.80
C SER A 562 22.62 26.41 6.99
N ASN A 563 23.14 25.50 6.16
CA ASN A 563 22.83 24.07 6.24
C ASN A 563 23.35 23.43 7.54
N LEU A 564 24.56 23.81 7.99
CA LEU A 564 25.13 23.35 9.26
C LEU A 564 24.31 23.84 10.45
N GLU A 565 23.97 25.14 10.49
CA GLU A 565 23.21 25.74 11.59
C GLU A 565 21.84 25.05 11.75
N LEU A 566 21.12 24.88 10.64
CA LEU A 566 19.80 24.26 10.63
C LEU A 566 19.86 22.79 11.10
N LEU A 567 20.90 22.04 10.71
CA LEU A 567 21.09 20.67 11.16
C LEU A 567 21.42 20.57 12.68
N LEU A 568 22.24 21.49 13.21
CA LEU A 568 22.55 21.52 14.64
C LEU A 568 21.30 21.85 15.49
N GLN A 569 20.44 22.75 15.00
CA GLN A 569 19.15 23.02 15.65
C GLN A 569 18.21 21.81 15.66
N GLU A 570 18.16 21.03 14.57
CA GLU A 570 17.38 19.79 14.49
C GLU A 570 17.87 18.74 15.49
N LYS A 571 19.19 18.54 15.61
CA LYS A 571 19.78 17.62 16.59
C LYS A 571 19.45 17.99 18.03
N SER A 572 19.58 19.28 18.37
CA SER A 572 19.24 19.78 19.70
C SER A 572 17.78 19.50 20.07
N LYS A 573 16.85 19.64 19.11
CA LYS A 573 15.43 19.29 19.31
C LYS A 573 15.20 17.79 19.50
N GLN A 574 15.91 16.93 18.77
CA GLN A 574 15.80 15.48 18.93
C GLN A 574 16.32 15.01 20.29
N GLU A 575 17.47 15.53 20.74
CA GLU A 575 18.06 15.20 22.04
C GLU A 575 17.11 15.58 23.19
N ASN A 576 16.48 16.75 23.10
CA ASN A 576 15.47 17.21 24.07
C ASN A 576 14.18 16.37 24.05
N ALA A 577 13.72 15.92 22.89
CA ALA A 577 12.54 15.04 22.79
C ALA A 577 12.81 13.64 23.38
N THR A 578 14.03 13.10 23.19
CA THR A 578 14.44 11.82 23.78
C THR A 578 14.68 11.90 25.29
N SER A 579 15.08 13.06 25.82
CA SER A 579 15.23 13.24 27.27
C SER A 579 13.87 13.30 27.96
N GLU A 580 12.89 14.01 27.39
CA GLU A 580 11.50 14.08 27.89
C GLU A 580 10.78 12.71 27.85
N GLN A 581 11.00 11.91 26.80
CA GLN A 581 10.44 10.55 26.74
C GLN A 581 11.04 9.60 27.79
N LYS A 582 12.33 9.75 28.14
CA LYS A 582 12.96 8.94 29.19
C LYS A 582 12.44 9.29 30.59
N THR A 583 12.11 10.56 30.86
CA THR A 583 11.53 10.97 32.15
C THR A 583 10.10 10.47 32.34
N LEU A 584 9.31 10.33 31.27
CA LEU A 584 7.93 9.83 31.33
C LEU A 584 7.82 8.30 31.54
N THR A 585 8.88 7.53 31.25
CA THR A 585 8.94 6.08 31.50
C THR A 585 9.47 5.69 32.89
N CYS A 586 9.90 6.66 33.71
CA CYS A 586 10.46 6.43 35.05
C CYS A 586 9.56 6.94 36.20
N VAL A 587 8.25 7.13 35.97
CA VAL A 587 7.27 7.50 37.00
C VAL A 587 6.19 6.45 37.13
#